data_AF-A0A7U7YEA2-F1
#
_entry.id   AF-A0A7U7YEA2-F1
#
_cell.length_a   1.000
_cell.length_b   1.000
_cell.length_c   1.000
_cell.angle_alpha   90.00
_cell.angle_beta   90.00
_cell.angle_gamma   90.00
#
_symmetry.space_group_name_H-M   'P 1'
#
loop_
_entity.id
_entity.type
_entity.pdbx_description
1 polymer ?
#
loop_
_entity_poly.entity_id
_entity_poly.type
_entity_poly.pdbx_seq_one_letter_code
_entity_poly.pdbx_strand_id
1 'polypeptide(L)'
;MTALRKINATLDLNRKSWNIERIEAVQGDIDSLMIAVQIVENGKLKDLTDYKPTFAVVLPGTVKYVIDDLHFSNEKMNEGYFEYTFVKEAFSVPGVYDTARFILQNEDGTELSGMPRFTYYVEKDPLQGKVVAESYISDFERLEQMIHAVELEIAELHDEVTSESVRLDSEIAALDEKINTETSKLQSEADDLQQQFDNLNPAQFAQKTVLDEHVNDADIHVTATDKTNWNAKETPDGAQAKADKALDDAKFFYELSSSVQSVTLTPKNGFVASQPVVARYIKFGNRFLVIVSGIVGKGTGSGTGICATLPTFLAPDTSWNKLYSAAQQSTAASNQANIYLSVSADINIVGVGSVDVNTGLDGIIYLTKEVTT
;
A
#
# COMPACT_ATOMS: atom_id res chain seq x y z
N MET A 1 27.48 -69.74 -46.98
CA MET A 1 27.82 -70.31 -45.67
C MET A 1 28.37 -71.71 -45.88
N THR A 2 29.66 -71.78 -46.17
CA THR A 2 30.38 -73.06 -46.26
C THR A 2 30.69 -73.46 -44.83
N ALA A 3 30.22 -74.63 -44.38
CA ALA A 3 30.51 -75.09 -43.02
C ALA A 3 32.03 -75.23 -42.87
N LEU A 4 32.61 -74.57 -41.87
CA LEU A 4 34.02 -74.75 -41.46
C LEU A 4 34.33 -76.25 -41.36
N ARG A 5 35.39 -76.71 -42.01
CA ARG A 5 35.83 -78.11 -41.89
C ARG A 5 36.29 -78.32 -40.45
N LYS A 6 35.61 -79.21 -39.73
CA LYS A 6 35.90 -79.52 -38.33
C LYS A 6 36.77 -80.78 -38.21
N ILE A 7 37.96 -80.64 -37.63
CA ILE A 7 38.89 -81.73 -37.31
C ILE A 7 38.76 -82.05 -35.83
N ASN A 8 38.47 -83.30 -35.50
CA ASN A 8 38.44 -83.73 -34.11
C ASN A 8 39.84 -84.17 -33.66
N ALA A 9 40.25 -83.69 -32.49
CA ALA A 9 41.51 -84.01 -31.86
C ALA A 9 41.28 -84.41 -30.41
N THR A 10 41.81 -85.55 -29.99
CA THR A 10 41.79 -85.98 -28.59
C THR A 10 43.21 -86.08 -28.06
N LEU A 11 43.54 -85.39 -26.97
CA LEU A 11 44.80 -85.52 -26.26
C LEU A 11 44.63 -86.32 -24.98
N ASP A 12 45.39 -87.40 -24.84
CA ASP A 12 45.57 -88.10 -23.57
C ASP A 12 46.84 -87.58 -22.88
N LEU A 13 46.68 -86.81 -21.79
CA LEU A 13 47.79 -86.17 -21.06
C LEU A 13 48.77 -87.18 -20.45
N ASN A 14 48.32 -88.40 -20.14
CA ASN A 14 49.22 -89.43 -19.60
C ASN A 14 50.14 -90.00 -20.68
N ARG A 15 49.58 -90.20 -21.88
CA ARG A 15 50.34 -90.73 -23.03
C ARG A 15 51.11 -89.66 -23.77
N LYS A 16 50.74 -88.39 -23.57
CA LYS A 16 51.30 -87.22 -24.28
C LYS A 16 51.27 -87.42 -25.80
N SER A 17 50.15 -87.95 -26.30
CA SER A 17 49.95 -88.27 -27.71
C SER A 17 48.59 -87.78 -28.19
N TRP A 18 48.57 -87.14 -29.36
CA TRP A 18 47.34 -86.78 -30.05
C TRP A 18 46.74 -87.97 -30.79
N ASN A 19 45.43 -88.18 -30.66
CA ASN A 19 44.62 -88.86 -31.65
C ASN A 19 43.89 -87.80 -32.47
N ILE A 20 44.44 -87.48 -33.63
CA ILE A 20 43.98 -86.38 -34.47
C ILE A 20 43.87 -86.83 -35.92
N GLU A 21 42.80 -86.42 -36.58
CA GLU A 21 42.65 -86.62 -38.03
C GLU A 21 43.71 -85.82 -38.79
N ARG A 22 44.03 -86.26 -40.02
CA ARG A 22 45.00 -85.53 -40.85
C ARG A 22 44.49 -84.13 -41.15
N ILE A 23 45.23 -83.13 -40.69
CA ILE A 23 44.95 -81.71 -40.94
C ILE A 23 45.61 -81.31 -42.26
N GLU A 24 44.79 -80.93 -43.23
CA GLU A 24 45.20 -80.46 -44.55
C GLU A 24 44.47 -79.15 -44.85
N ALA A 25 45.22 -78.13 -45.26
CA ALA A 25 44.73 -76.84 -45.70
C ALA A 25 45.42 -76.43 -47.00
N VAL A 26 44.86 -75.46 -47.71
CA VAL A 26 45.50 -74.86 -48.89
C VAL A 26 46.08 -73.50 -48.51
N GLN A 27 47.20 -73.13 -49.13
CA GLN A 27 47.84 -71.85 -48.88
C GLN A 27 46.84 -70.70 -49.11
N GLY A 28 46.72 -69.81 -48.12
CA GLY A 28 45.83 -68.65 -48.19
C GLY A 28 44.35 -68.94 -47.93
N ASP A 29 44.03 -70.13 -47.43
CA ASP A 29 42.72 -70.42 -46.85
C ASP A 29 42.39 -69.42 -45.71
N ILE A 30 41.14 -68.96 -45.66
CA ILE A 30 40.62 -68.03 -44.64
C ILE A 30 39.37 -68.67 -44.05
N ASP A 31 39.29 -68.76 -42.72
CA ASP A 31 38.13 -69.31 -42.00
C ASP A 31 37.59 -70.60 -42.64
N SER A 32 38.49 -71.50 -43.03
CA SER A 32 38.15 -72.74 -43.74
C SER A 32 38.19 -73.96 -42.82
N LEU A 33 38.95 -73.88 -41.73
CA LEU A 33 39.35 -75.01 -40.90
C LEU A 33 39.25 -74.68 -39.41
N MET A 34 38.64 -75.59 -38.68
CA MET A 34 38.53 -75.55 -37.23
C MET A 34 38.99 -76.88 -36.65
N ILE A 35 39.68 -76.82 -35.52
CA ILE A 35 40.05 -77.99 -34.74
C ILE A 35 39.29 -77.98 -33.42
N ALA A 36 38.56 -79.06 -33.17
CA ALA A 36 37.89 -79.32 -31.92
C ALA A 36 38.74 -80.25 -31.06
N VAL A 37 39.23 -79.71 -29.95
CA VAL A 37 40.16 -80.37 -29.06
C VAL A 37 39.42 -80.88 -27.84
N GLN A 38 39.60 -82.16 -27.54
CA GLN A 38 39.16 -82.80 -26.30
C GLN A 38 40.38 -83.28 -25.51
N ILE A 39 40.54 -82.82 -24.27
CA ILE A 39 41.63 -83.24 -23.38
C ILE A 39 41.12 -84.23 -22.34
N VAL A 40 41.83 -85.36 -22.21
CA VAL A 40 41.55 -86.39 -21.20
C VAL A 40 42.79 -86.67 -20.35
N GLU A 41 42.56 -86.89 -19.05
CA GLU A 41 43.57 -87.28 -18.06
C GLU A 41 43.05 -88.47 -17.26
N ASN A 42 43.82 -89.55 -17.20
CA ASN A 42 43.45 -90.81 -16.53
C ASN A 42 42.11 -91.40 -17.02
N GLY A 43 41.81 -91.24 -18.32
CA GLY A 43 40.57 -91.72 -18.94
C GLY A 43 39.32 -90.90 -18.58
N LYS A 44 39.48 -89.76 -17.89
CA LYS A 44 38.41 -88.79 -17.60
C LYS A 44 38.64 -87.49 -18.34
N LEU A 45 37.57 -86.75 -18.61
CA LEU A 45 37.67 -85.40 -19.16
C LEU A 45 38.44 -84.51 -18.18
N LYS A 46 39.38 -83.72 -18.70
CA LYS A 46 40.16 -82.77 -17.90
C LYS A 46 39.40 -81.46 -17.82
N ASP A 47 39.07 -80.98 -16.62
CA ASP A 47 38.53 -79.62 -16.47
C ASP A 47 39.59 -78.58 -16.84
N LEU A 48 39.24 -77.66 -17.74
CA LEU A 48 40.10 -76.59 -18.25
C LEU A 48 39.56 -75.20 -17.91
N THR A 49 38.54 -75.05 -17.05
CA THR A 49 37.88 -73.75 -16.79
C THR A 49 38.85 -72.63 -16.40
N ASP A 50 39.91 -72.94 -15.65
CA ASP A 50 40.89 -71.94 -15.21
C ASP A 50 42.00 -71.64 -16.25
N TYR A 51 41.95 -72.26 -17.43
CA TYR A 51 42.98 -72.13 -18.46
C TYR A 51 42.50 -71.29 -19.64
N LYS A 52 43.42 -70.50 -20.18
CA LYS A 52 43.25 -69.78 -21.45
C LYS A 52 44.08 -70.48 -22.53
N PRO A 53 43.46 -70.96 -23.61
CA PRO A 53 44.19 -71.58 -24.70
C PRO A 53 44.81 -70.53 -25.63
N THR A 54 45.98 -70.84 -26.14
CA THR A 54 46.70 -70.08 -27.16
C THR A 54 47.24 -71.05 -28.19
N PHE A 55 46.97 -70.78 -29.46
CA PHE A 55 47.60 -71.47 -30.57
C PHE A 55 48.95 -70.83 -30.88
N ALA A 56 49.99 -71.64 -31.04
CA ALA A 56 51.31 -71.17 -31.40
C ALA A 56 51.95 -72.08 -32.46
N VAL A 57 52.47 -71.47 -33.53
CA VAL A 57 53.21 -72.20 -34.57
C VAL A 57 54.26 -71.31 -35.23
N VAL A 58 55.39 -71.90 -35.64
CA VAL A 58 56.41 -71.26 -36.48
C VAL A 58 56.19 -71.70 -37.92
N LEU A 59 56.11 -70.74 -38.84
CA LEU A 59 55.85 -71.01 -40.26
C LEU A 59 57.05 -71.73 -40.88
N PRO A 60 56.84 -72.83 -41.63
CA PRO A 60 57.91 -73.70 -42.10
C PRO A 60 58.89 -72.96 -43.00
N GLY A 61 60.20 -73.19 -42.77
CA GLY A 61 61.27 -72.56 -43.56
C GLY A 61 61.44 -71.05 -43.32
N THR A 62 60.82 -70.48 -42.28
CA THR A 62 60.93 -69.05 -41.94
C THR A 62 61.20 -68.83 -40.44
N VAL A 63 61.39 -67.57 -40.03
CA VAL A 63 61.43 -67.14 -38.61
C VAL A 63 60.11 -66.53 -38.15
N LYS A 64 59.07 -66.59 -38.97
CA LYS A 64 57.76 -66.00 -38.73
C LYS A 64 56.88 -66.98 -37.96
N TYR A 65 55.92 -66.47 -37.21
CA TYR A 65 55.10 -67.27 -36.29
C TYR A 65 53.68 -66.74 -36.20
N VAL A 66 52.77 -67.60 -35.76
CA VAL A 66 51.39 -67.25 -35.41
C VAL A 66 51.25 -67.55 -33.93
N ILE A 67 50.83 -66.54 -33.17
CA ILE A 67 50.39 -66.65 -31.77
C ILE A 67 48.98 -66.09 -31.74
N ASP A 68 48.02 -66.90 -31.35
CA ASP A 68 46.61 -66.52 -31.39
C ASP A 68 45.90 -67.04 -30.16
N ASP A 69 45.17 -66.16 -29.49
CA ASP A 69 44.31 -66.45 -28.34
C ASP A 69 42.86 -65.99 -28.58
N LEU A 70 42.57 -65.38 -29.73
CA LEU A 70 41.31 -64.68 -30.00
C LEU A 70 40.30 -65.59 -30.70
N HIS A 71 40.76 -66.47 -31.58
CA HIS A 71 39.90 -67.33 -32.41
C HIS A 71 39.48 -68.64 -31.75
N PHE A 72 39.31 -68.61 -30.42
CA PHE A 72 38.87 -69.75 -29.63
C PHE A 72 37.40 -69.65 -29.25
N SER A 73 36.70 -70.79 -29.33
CA SER A 73 35.43 -70.99 -28.63
C SER A 73 35.69 -71.75 -27.33
N ASN A 74 35.49 -71.05 -26.22
CA ASN A 74 35.80 -71.51 -24.86
C ASN A 74 34.54 -71.86 -24.04
N GLU A 75 33.40 -72.11 -24.68
CA GLU A 75 32.12 -72.32 -24.00
C GLU A 75 32.05 -73.61 -23.16
N LYS A 76 32.92 -74.60 -23.43
CA LYS A 76 32.90 -75.95 -22.83
C LYS A 76 34.21 -76.36 -22.16
N MET A 77 34.95 -75.37 -21.64
CA MET A 77 36.24 -75.60 -21.00
C MET A 77 36.14 -76.54 -19.78
N ASN A 78 35.02 -76.48 -19.04
CA ASN A 78 34.72 -77.39 -17.93
C ASN A 78 34.63 -78.87 -18.35
N GLU A 79 34.31 -79.14 -19.62
CA GLU A 79 34.24 -80.48 -20.20
C GLU A 79 35.57 -80.90 -20.84
N GLY A 80 36.64 -80.11 -20.69
CA GLY A 80 37.93 -80.36 -21.32
C GLY A 80 37.94 -80.13 -22.82
N TYR A 81 37.02 -79.29 -23.30
CA TYR A 81 36.75 -79.08 -24.71
C TYR A 81 36.92 -77.61 -25.10
N PHE A 82 37.62 -77.37 -26.21
CA PHE A 82 37.65 -76.07 -26.88
C PHE A 82 37.72 -76.24 -28.38
N GLU A 83 37.33 -75.20 -29.11
CA GLU A 83 37.47 -75.14 -30.56
C GLU A 83 38.41 -73.99 -30.92
N TYR A 84 39.26 -74.23 -31.91
CA TYR A 84 40.14 -73.21 -32.47
C TYR A 84 39.91 -73.11 -33.98
N THR A 85 39.58 -71.91 -34.45
CA THR A 85 39.50 -71.61 -35.88
C THR A 85 40.85 -71.06 -36.33
N PHE A 86 41.45 -71.66 -37.35
CA PHE A 86 42.76 -71.21 -37.81
C PHE A 86 42.65 -69.87 -38.54
N VAL A 87 43.49 -68.91 -38.14
CA VAL A 87 43.69 -67.66 -38.87
C VAL A 87 44.40 -67.91 -40.20
N LYS A 88 44.12 -67.09 -41.21
CA LYS A 88 44.71 -67.23 -42.56
C LYS A 88 46.23 -67.23 -42.56
N GLU A 89 46.86 -66.53 -41.60
CA GLU A 89 48.31 -66.45 -41.43
C GLU A 89 48.91 -67.82 -41.08
N ALA A 90 48.14 -68.70 -40.42
CA ALA A 90 48.54 -70.08 -40.12
C ALA A 90 48.66 -70.95 -41.38
N PHE A 91 48.13 -70.49 -42.52
CA PHE A 91 48.19 -71.14 -43.84
C PHE A 91 48.97 -70.31 -44.88
N SER A 92 49.79 -69.36 -44.45
CA SER A 92 50.50 -68.45 -45.37
C SER A 92 51.67 -69.08 -46.14
N VAL A 93 52.23 -70.21 -45.69
CA VAL A 93 53.41 -70.87 -46.29
C VAL A 93 53.11 -72.34 -46.60
N PRO A 94 53.34 -72.84 -47.83
CA PRO A 94 53.14 -74.25 -48.13
C PRO A 94 54.26 -75.08 -47.48
N GLY A 95 53.89 -76.20 -46.87
CA GLY A 95 54.85 -77.08 -46.20
C GLY A 95 54.26 -77.88 -45.05
N VAL A 96 55.17 -78.52 -44.31
CA VAL A 96 54.84 -79.31 -43.12
C VAL A 96 55.06 -78.44 -41.88
N TYR A 97 53.99 -78.23 -41.11
CA TYR A 97 54.02 -77.47 -39.88
C TYR A 97 54.18 -78.43 -38.70
N ASP A 98 55.40 -78.66 -38.24
CA ASP A 98 55.74 -79.60 -37.15
C ASP A 98 55.97 -78.93 -35.79
N THR A 99 55.82 -77.61 -35.73
CA THR A 99 55.98 -76.79 -34.51
C THR A 99 54.66 -76.41 -33.84
N ALA A 100 53.52 -76.78 -34.45
CA ALA A 100 52.20 -76.36 -34.01
C ALA A 100 51.86 -76.94 -32.63
N ARG A 101 51.36 -76.09 -31.73
CA ARG A 101 50.96 -76.50 -30.38
C ARG A 101 49.85 -75.62 -29.84
N PHE A 102 49.11 -76.17 -28.90
CA PHE A 102 48.29 -75.40 -27.98
C PHE A 102 49.04 -75.21 -26.68
N ILE A 103 49.00 -73.99 -26.16
CA ILE A 103 49.49 -73.61 -24.84
C ILE A 103 48.24 -73.31 -24.03
N LEU A 104 48.06 -73.96 -22.89
CA LEU A 104 46.97 -73.65 -21.97
C LEU A 104 47.59 -73.06 -20.72
N GLN A 105 47.32 -71.80 -20.43
CA GLN A 105 47.91 -71.08 -19.30
C GLN A 105 46.82 -70.65 -18.33
N ASN A 106 47.03 -70.87 -17.02
CA ASN A 106 46.10 -70.38 -16.00
C ASN A 106 46.35 -68.90 -15.65
N GLU A 107 45.50 -68.30 -14.83
CA GLU A 107 45.64 -66.89 -14.42
C GLU A 107 46.98 -66.57 -13.73
N ASP A 108 47.57 -67.54 -13.03
CA ASP A 108 48.88 -67.40 -12.37
C ASP A 108 50.07 -67.53 -13.34
N GLY A 109 49.82 -67.73 -14.64
CA GLY A 109 50.87 -67.87 -15.66
C GLY A 109 51.46 -69.27 -15.79
N THR A 110 50.91 -70.26 -15.08
CA THR A 110 51.36 -71.66 -15.15
C THR A 110 50.75 -72.38 -16.35
N GLU A 111 51.60 -72.98 -17.19
CA GLU A 111 51.16 -73.78 -18.33
C GLU A 111 50.72 -75.20 -17.92
N LEU A 112 49.66 -75.71 -18.54
CA LEU A 112 49.25 -77.11 -18.45
C LEU A 112 50.36 -77.99 -19.03
N SER A 113 51.00 -78.78 -18.18
CA SER A 113 52.07 -79.69 -18.60
C SER A 113 51.54 -80.82 -19.48
N GLY A 114 52.36 -81.26 -20.43
CA GLY A 114 52.05 -82.45 -21.24
C GLY A 114 51.23 -82.18 -22.50
N MET A 115 51.19 -80.94 -23.00
CA MET A 115 50.66 -80.58 -24.32
C MET A 115 51.71 -80.83 -25.42
N PRO A 116 51.64 -81.95 -26.19
CA PRO A 116 52.59 -82.21 -27.27
C PRO A 116 52.27 -81.36 -28.51
N ARG A 117 53.27 -81.18 -29.37
CA ARG A 117 53.08 -80.60 -30.71
C ARG A 117 52.23 -81.53 -31.58
N PHE A 118 51.56 -80.96 -32.57
CA PHE A 118 50.89 -81.70 -33.64
C PHE A 118 51.40 -81.20 -35.00
N THR A 119 51.16 -82.01 -36.04
CA THR A 119 51.60 -81.70 -37.40
C THR A 119 50.40 -81.43 -38.28
N TYR A 120 50.49 -80.41 -39.14
CA TYR A 120 49.55 -80.19 -40.23
C TYR A 120 50.26 -79.87 -41.54
N TYR A 121 49.52 -80.01 -42.65
CA TYR A 121 50.04 -79.88 -44.00
C TYR A 121 49.33 -78.76 -44.73
N VAL A 122 50.09 -77.84 -45.30
CA VAL A 122 49.56 -76.77 -46.16
C VAL A 122 50.04 -77.01 -47.59
N GLU A 123 49.10 -77.29 -48.49
CA GLU A 123 49.40 -77.45 -49.90
C GLU A 123 49.56 -76.09 -50.58
N LYS A 124 50.41 -76.03 -51.61
CA LYS A 124 50.60 -74.81 -52.39
C LYS A 124 49.37 -74.55 -53.25
N ASP A 125 48.79 -73.35 -53.14
CA ASP A 125 47.76 -72.91 -54.08
C ASP A 125 48.41 -72.59 -55.45
N PRO A 126 48.01 -73.25 -56.55
CA PRO A 126 48.53 -72.98 -57.88
C PRO A 126 48.02 -71.67 -58.50
N LEU A 127 46.96 -71.05 -57.95
CA LEU A 127 46.28 -69.87 -58.48
C LEU A 127 46.62 -68.58 -57.73
N GLN A 128 46.89 -68.65 -56.42
CA GLN A 128 47.26 -67.48 -55.64
C GLN A 128 48.73 -67.08 -55.86
N GLY A 129 48.95 -65.78 -56.09
CA GLY A 129 50.28 -65.17 -56.08
C GLY A 129 50.96 -65.33 -54.71
N LYS A 130 52.24 -64.97 -54.62
CA LYS A 130 53.07 -65.09 -53.40
C LYS A 130 52.36 -64.52 -52.17
N VAL A 131 51.75 -65.37 -51.33
CA VAL A 131 51.27 -64.99 -50.00
C VAL A 131 52.49 -64.61 -49.16
N VAL A 132 52.47 -63.41 -48.57
CA VAL A 132 53.58 -62.93 -47.75
C VAL A 132 53.50 -63.60 -46.39
N ALA A 133 54.60 -64.24 -45.97
CA ALA A 133 54.71 -64.81 -44.65
C ALA A 133 55.04 -63.71 -43.63
N GLU A 134 54.14 -63.47 -42.69
CA GLU A 134 54.31 -62.47 -41.63
C GLU A 134 54.10 -63.11 -40.26
N SER A 135 54.57 -62.41 -39.22
CA SER A 135 54.29 -62.83 -37.85
C SER A 135 52.90 -62.31 -37.49
N TYR A 136 52.07 -63.17 -36.92
CA TYR A 136 50.72 -62.85 -36.49
C TYR A 136 50.60 -62.94 -34.97
N ILE A 137 49.99 -61.93 -34.37
CA ILE A 137 49.63 -61.89 -32.95
C ILE A 137 48.22 -61.31 -32.84
N SER A 138 47.30 -62.05 -32.24
CA SER A 138 45.88 -61.68 -32.10
C SER A 138 45.62 -60.38 -31.33
N ASP A 139 46.54 -59.96 -30.45
CA ASP A 139 46.46 -58.67 -29.73
C ASP A 139 46.33 -57.47 -30.69
N PHE A 140 46.86 -57.57 -31.91
CA PHE A 140 46.74 -56.51 -32.91
C PHE A 140 45.32 -56.34 -33.42
N GLU A 141 44.60 -57.44 -33.70
CA GLU A 141 43.19 -57.38 -34.10
C GLU A 141 42.30 -56.84 -32.96
N ARG A 142 42.61 -57.24 -31.72
CA ARG A 142 41.93 -56.68 -30.54
C ARG A 142 42.14 -55.16 -30.46
N LEU A 143 43.35 -54.69 -30.73
CA LEU A 143 43.66 -53.26 -30.79
C LEU A 143 42.89 -52.55 -31.91
N GLU A 144 42.80 -53.14 -33.11
CA GLU A 144 42.00 -52.59 -34.22
C GLU A 144 40.51 -52.44 -33.86
N GLN A 145 39.93 -53.46 -33.22
CA GLN A 145 38.54 -53.39 -32.74
C GLN A 145 38.33 -52.30 -31.69
N MET A 146 39.27 -52.16 -30.75
CA MET A 146 39.23 -51.10 -29.74
C MET A 146 39.33 -49.71 -30.38
N ILE A 147 40.22 -49.54 -31.38
CA ILE A 147 40.36 -48.27 -32.11
C ILE A 147 39.05 -47.94 -32.83
N HIS A 148 38.45 -48.89 -33.54
CA HIS A 148 37.20 -48.66 -34.27
C HIS A 148 36.03 -48.30 -33.33
N ALA A 149 35.97 -48.90 -32.14
CA ALA A 149 34.97 -48.55 -31.14
C ALA A 149 35.15 -47.09 -30.65
N VAL A 150 36.39 -46.67 -30.41
CA VAL A 150 36.73 -45.29 -30.04
C VAL A 150 36.41 -44.31 -31.17
N GLU A 151 36.70 -44.67 -32.43
CA GLU A 151 36.37 -43.84 -33.59
C GLU A 151 34.86 -43.60 -33.71
N LEU A 152 34.04 -44.62 -33.45
CA LEU A 152 32.59 -44.49 -33.45
C LEU A 152 32.09 -43.56 -32.33
N GLU A 153 32.62 -43.72 -31.11
CA GLU A 153 32.28 -42.85 -29.98
C GLU A 153 32.68 -41.39 -30.24
N ILE A 154 33.85 -41.15 -30.85
CA ILE A 154 34.29 -39.81 -31.24
C ILE A 154 33.35 -39.20 -32.29
N ALA A 155 32.89 -39.99 -33.27
CA ALA A 155 31.97 -39.51 -34.29
C ALA A 155 30.63 -39.09 -33.67
N GLU A 156 30.06 -39.90 -32.77
CA GLU A 156 28.81 -39.59 -32.07
C GLU A 156 28.93 -38.34 -31.19
N LEU A 157 30.02 -38.22 -30.43
CA LEU A 157 30.30 -37.03 -29.61
C LEU A 157 30.46 -35.77 -30.46
N HIS A 158 31.09 -35.89 -31.63
CA HIS A 158 31.28 -34.76 -32.54
C HIS A 158 29.94 -34.27 -33.14
N ASP A 159 29.05 -35.20 -33.48
CA ASP A 159 27.70 -34.88 -33.95
C ASP A 159 26.88 -34.20 -32.84
N GLU A 160 26.97 -34.69 -31.60
CA GLU A 160 26.32 -34.06 -30.44
C GLU A 160 26.82 -32.63 -30.21
N VAL A 161 28.14 -32.42 -30.18
CA VAL A 161 28.76 -31.10 -30.03
C VAL A 161 28.34 -30.15 -31.14
N THR A 162 28.27 -30.63 -32.39
CA THR A 162 27.82 -29.83 -33.53
C THR A 162 26.36 -29.40 -33.36
N SER A 163 25.49 -30.31 -32.92
CA SER A 163 24.07 -30.03 -32.69
C SER A 163 23.87 -29.00 -31.56
N GLU A 164 24.63 -29.11 -30.48
CA GLU A 164 24.63 -28.19 -29.36
C GLU A 164 25.14 -26.81 -29.77
N SER A 165 26.20 -26.73 -30.59
CA SER A 165 26.69 -25.46 -31.14
C SER A 165 25.62 -24.74 -31.95
N VAL A 166 24.92 -25.45 -32.85
CA VAL A 166 23.84 -24.85 -33.67
C VAL A 166 22.68 -24.37 -32.79
N ARG A 167 22.34 -25.10 -31.73
CA ARG A 167 21.31 -24.68 -30.78
C ARG A 167 21.71 -23.41 -30.07
N LEU A 168 22.93 -23.36 -29.53
CA LEU A 168 23.45 -22.19 -28.83
C LEU A 168 23.50 -20.95 -29.74
N ASP A 169 23.95 -21.10 -30.98
CA ASP A 169 23.96 -20.00 -31.97
C ASP A 169 22.54 -19.44 -32.22
N SER A 170 21.54 -20.33 -32.28
CA SER A 170 20.13 -19.94 -32.46
C SER A 170 19.57 -19.21 -31.24
N GLU A 171 19.89 -19.69 -30.02
CA GLU A 171 19.47 -19.04 -28.77
C GLU A 171 20.12 -17.66 -28.60
N ILE A 172 21.41 -17.53 -28.95
CA ILE A 172 22.12 -16.25 -28.92
C ILE A 172 21.46 -15.25 -29.88
N ALA A 173 21.17 -15.65 -31.12
CA ALA A 173 20.51 -14.78 -32.08
C ALA A 173 19.13 -14.29 -31.61
N ALA A 174 18.34 -15.16 -30.97
CA ALA A 174 17.05 -14.79 -30.41
C ALA A 174 17.17 -13.82 -29.23
N LEU A 175 18.19 -13.99 -28.37
CA LEU A 175 18.48 -13.07 -27.28
C LEU A 175 18.92 -11.69 -27.80
N ASP A 176 19.76 -11.64 -28.84
CA ASP A 176 20.19 -10.39 -29.46
C ASP A 176 19.01 -9.59 -30.04
N GLU A 177 18.07 -10.27 -30.72
CA GLU A 177 16.85 -9.62 -31.23
C GLU A 177 16.01 -9.01 -30.09
N LYS A 178 15.86 -9.76 -28.99
CA LYS A 178 15.13 -9.29 -27.81
C LYS A 178 15.81 -8.09 -27.14
N ILE A 179 17.15 -8.13 -27.00
CA ILE A 179 17.95 -7.03 -26.46
C ILE A 179 17.79 -5.78 -27.32
N ASN A 180 17.87 -5.92 -28.65
CA ASN A 180 17.68 -4.80 -29.58
C ASN A 180 16.28 -4.19 -29.47
N THR A 181 15.26 -5.04 -29.34
CA THR A 181 13.87 -4.61 -29.19
C THR A 181 13.67 -3.79 -27.90
N GLU A 182 14.12 -4.31 -26.76
CA GLU A 182 13.99 -3.60 -25.48
C GLU A 182 14.84 -2.32 -25.45
N THR A 183 16.04 -2.34 -26.04
CA THR A 183 16.89 -1.15 -26.14
C THR A 183 16.20 -0.04 -26.94
N SER A 184 15.56 -0.39 -28.06
CA SER A 184 14.81 0.55 -28.89
C SER A 184 13.60 1.13 -28.16
N LYS A 185 12.90 0.29 -27.38
CA LYS A 185 11.77 0.73 -26.56
C LYS A 185 12.21 1.72 -25.47
N LEU A 186 13.27 1.39 -24.74
CA LEU A 186 13.83 2.27 -23.71
C LEU A 186 14.31 3.60 -24.29
N GLN A 187 14.89 3.59 -25.49
CA GLN A 187 15.27 4.83 -26.18
C GLN A 187 14.04 5.69 -26.51
N SER A 188 12.97 5.07 -27.01
CA SER A 188 11.72 5.80 -27.27
C SER A 188 11.10 6.39 -26.00
N GLU A 189 11.08 5.63 -24.90
CA GLU A 189 10.58 6.12 -23.61
C GLU A 189 11.44 7.27 -23.07
N ALA A 190 12.75 7.20 -23.25
CA ALA A 190 13.67 8.27 -22.88
C ALA A 190 13.45 9.54 -23.71
N ASP A 191 13.25 9.40 -25.03
CA ASP A 191 12.98 10.51 -25.94
C ASP A 191 11.63 11.19 -25.60
N ASP A 192 10.60 10.40 -25.29
CA ASP A 192 9.28 10.90 -24.86
C ASP A 192 9.37 11.68 -23.54
N LEU A 193 10.12 11.15 -22.56
CA LEU A 193 10.35 11.84 -21.28
C LEU A 193 11.13 13.14 -21.46
N GLN A 194 12.16 13.13 -22.33
CA GLN A 194 12.91 14.33 -22.67
C GLN A 194 11.99 15.38 -23.31
N GLN A 195 11.13 14.98 -24.24
CA GLN A 195 10.17 15.89 -24.86
C GLN A 195 9.17 16.46 -23.84
N GLN A 196 8.67 15.64 -22.90
CA GLN A 196 7.81 16.13 -21.83
C GLN A 196 8.53 17.17 -20.96
N PHE A 197 9.80 16.94 -20.64
CA PHE A 197 10.61 17.87 -19.86
C PHE A 197 10.86 19.18 -20.60
N ASP A 198 11.20 19.13 -21.89
CA ASP A 198 11.43 20.31 -22.73
C ASP A 198 10.15 21.13 -22.96
N ASN A 199 8.99 20.46 -22.97
CA ASN A 199 7.67 21.09 -23.07
C ASN A 199 7.19 21.71 -21.75
N LEU A 200 7.87 21.46 -20.62
CA LEU A 200 7.60 22.22 -19.41
C LEU A 200 7.94 23.68 -19.70
N ASN A 201 6.97 24.57 -19.45
CA ASN A 201 7.16 26.01 -19.58
C ASN A 201 7.25 26.63 -18.18
N PRO A 202 8.44 26.75 -17.58
CA PRO A 202 8.62 27.37 -16.27
C PRO A 202 8.04 28.78 -16.15
N ALA A 203 7.89 29.51 -17.26
CA ALA A 203 7.32 30.85 -17.24
C ALA A 203 5.82 30.89 -16.89
N GLN A 204 5.12 29.76 -16.99
CA GLN A 204 3.73 29.63 -16.53
C GLN A 204 3.63 29.35 -15.03
N PHE A 205 4.71 28.91 -14.37
CA PHE A 205 4.69 28.67 -12.94
C PHE A 205 4.72 30.00 -12.18
N ALA A 206 3.90 30.10 -11.15
CA ALA A 206 3.94 31.24 -10.24
C ALA A 206 5.34 31.36 -9.64
N GLN A 207 5.92 32.55 -9.72
CA GLN A 207 7.20 32.80 -9.07
C GLN A 207 7.01 32.78 -7.56
N LYS A 208 7.85 32.00 -6.86
CA LYS A 208 7.78 31.89 -5.41
C LYS A 208 7.83 33.25 -4.72
N THR A 209 8.66 34.16 -5.22
CA THR A 209 8.79 35.53 -4.71
C THR A 209 7.49 36.31 -4.77
N VAL A 210 6.75 36.21 -5.87
CA VAL A 210 5.44 36.89 -6.04
C VAL A 210 4.41 36.33 -5.07
N LEU A 211 4.39 35.00 -4.88
CA LEU A 211 3.50 34.36 -3.91
C LEU A 211 3.86 34.74 -2.47
N ASP A 212 5.15 34.72 -2.13
CA ASP A 212 5.63 35.09 -0.80
C ASP A 212 5.33 36.56 -0.50
N GLU A 213 5.52 37.47 -1.46
CA GLU A 213 5.19 38.90 -1.32
C GLU A 213 3.69 39.08 -1.06
N HIS A 214 2.84 38.42 -1.83
CA HIS A 214 1.39 38.46 -1.62
C HIS A 214 0.97 37.95 -0.23
N VAL A 215 1.45 36.77 0.17
CA VAL A 215 1.04 36.13 1.44
C VAL A 215 1.54 36.91 2.67
N ASN A 216 2.67 37.61 2.56
CA ASN A 216 3.23 38.41 3.65
C ASN A 216 2.77 39.88 3.63
N ASP A 217 1.99 40.30 2.64
CA ASP A 217 1.36 41.63 2.61
C ASP A 217 0.19 41.68 3.61
N ALA A 218 0.49 42.12 4.83
CA ALA A 218 -0.49 42.24 5.90
C ALA A 218 -1.53 43.36 5.67
N ASP A 219 -1.28 44.30 4.75
CA ASP A 219 -2.19 45.42 4.50
C ASP A 219 -3.41 45.00 3.67
N ILE A 220 -3.28 43.95 2.86
CA ILE A 220 -4.38 43.39 2.03
C ILE A 220 -5.08 42.20 2.70
N HIS A 221 -4.53 41.68 3.80
CA HIS A 221 -5.11 40.57 4.57
C HIS A 221 -5.84 41.08 5.82
N VAL A 222 -6.79 40.28 6.30
CA VAL A 222 -7.57 40.62 7.50
C VAL A 222 -7.54 39.44 8.45
N THR A 223 -7.53 39.72 9.75
CA THR A 223 -7.56 38.69 10.77
C THR A 223 -8.99 38.28 11.11
N ALA A 224 -9.15 37.17 11.83
CA ALA A 224 -10.44 36.81 12.42
C ALA A 224 -10.94 37.91 13.39
N THR A 225 -10.03 38.52 14.14
CA THR A 225 -10.32 39.61 15.07
C THR A 225 -10.85 40.85 14.37
N ASP A 226 -10.26 41.24 13.23
CA ASP A 226 -10.72 42.39 12.44
C ASP A 226 -12.18 42.21 12.01
N LYS A 227 -12.50 41.02 11.49
CA LYS A 227 -13.88 40.67 11.09
C LYS A 227 -14.85 40.75 12.26
N THR A 228 -14.49 40.23 13.44
CA THR A 228 -15.32 40.36 14.65
C THR A 228 -15.53 41.82 15.05
N ASN A 229 -14.46 42.64 15.01
CA ASN A 229 -14.53 44.05 15.36
C ASN A 229 -15.39 44.86 14.37
N TRP A 230 -15.27 44.59 13.06
CA TRP A 230 -16.08 45.25 12.04
C TRP A 230 -17.56 44.85 12.12
N ASN A 231 -17.84 43.56 12.33
CA ASN A 231 -19.20 43.07 12.48
C ASN A 231 -19.88 43.59 13.76
N ALA A 232 -19.12 43.99 14.78
CA ALA A 232 -19.62 44.57 16.02
C ALA A 232 -19.78 46.11 15.98
N LYS A 233 -19.46 46.78 14.87
CA LYS A 233 -19.66 48.22 14.74
C LYS A 233 -21.15 48.56 14.82
N GLU A 234 -21.44 49.71 15.41
CA GLU A 234 -22.79 50.29 15.44
C GLU A 234 -23.33 50.46 14.02
N THR A 235 -24.64 50.22 13.85
CA THR A 235 -25.33 50.45 12.58
C THR A 235 -26.09 51.78 12.63
N PRO A 236 -26.32 52.44 11.48
CA PRO A 236 -27.15 53.64 11.43
C PRO A 236 -28.53 53.43 12.08
N ASP A 237 -29.16 52.28 11.85
CA ASP A 237 -30.45 51.93 12.45
C ASP A 237 -30.35 51.72 13.97
N GLY A 238 -29.27 51.08 14.45
CA GLY A 238 -29.02 50.89 15.88
C GLY A 238 -28.80 52.22 16.61
N ALA A 239 -28.07 53.15 15.99
CA ALA A 239 -27.91 54.51 16.49
C ALA A 239 -29.24 55.28 16.50
N GLN A 240 -30.05 55.16 15.43
CA GLN A 240 -31.35 55.81 15.34
C GLN A 240 -32.32 55.27 16.39
N ALA A 241 -32.40 53.95 16.59
CA ALA A 241 -33.24 53.34 17.61
C ALA A 241 -32.87 53.81 19.04
N LYS A 242 -31.58 54.00 19.31
CA LYS A 242 -31.12 54.58 20.59
C LYS A 242 -31.54 56.04 20.75
N ALA A 243 -31.46 56.83 19.68
CA ALA A 243 -31.92 58.22 19.68
C ALA A 243 -33.45 58.33 19.84
N ASP A 244 -34.20 57.48 19.15
CA ASP A 244 -35.66 57.41 19.25
C ASP A 244 -36.10 57.02 20.66
N LYS A 245 -35.43 56.03 21.28
CA LYS A 245 -35.67 55.68 22.67
C LYS A 245 -35.38 56.85 23.61
N ALA A 246 -34.27 57.58 23.41
CA ALA A 246 -33.96 58.74 24.23
C ALA A 246 -35.01 59.85 24.07
N LEU A 247 -35.54 60.05 22.86
CA LEU A 247 -36.63 60.99 22.59
C LEU A 247 -37.93 60.56 23.29
N ASP A 248 -38.27 59.28 23.24
CA ASP A 248 -39.48 58.76 23.89
C ASP A 248 -39.37 58.78 25.42
N ASP A 249 -38.20 58.45 25.98
CA ASP A 249 -37.91 58.61 27.40
C ASP A 249 -38.05 60.09 27.83
N ALA A 250 -37.58 61.03 27.00
CA ALA A 250 -37.71 62.47 27.26
C ALA A 250 -39.17 62.96 27.20
N LYS A 251 -39.96 62.49 26.23
CA LYS A 251 -41.40 62.77 26.16
C LYS A 251 -42.12 62.23 27.40
N PHE A 252 -41.85 60.97 27.77
CA PHE A 252 -42.47 60.34 28.93
C PHE A 252 -42.13 61.09 30.23
N PHE A 253 -40.87 61.50 30.40
CA PHE A 253 -40.45 62.32 31.54
C PHE A 253 -41.22 63.64 31.62
N TYR A 254 -41.42 64.33 30.49
CA TYR A 254 -42.17 65.58 30.43
C TYR A 254 -43.66 65.41 30.77
N GLU A 255 -44.31 64.41 30.17
CA GLU A 255 -45.73 64.11 30.43
C GLU A 255 -45.96 63.75 31.90
N LEU A 256 -45.09 62.91 32.48
CA LEU A 256 -45.18 62.55 33.90
C LEU A 256 -44.97 63.76 34.81
N SER A 257 -43.99 64.61 34.51
CA SER A 257 -43.65 65.79 35.32
C SER A 257 -44.68 66.90 35.25
N SER A 258 -45.42 67.00 34.14
CA SER A 258 -46.46 68.03 33.93
C SER A 258 -47.88 67.54 34.26
N SER A 259 -48.03 66.27 34.67
CA SER A 259 -49.31 65.69 35.05
C SER A 259 -49.96 66.40 36.25
N VAL A 260 -51.28 66.61 36.16
CA VAL A 260 -52.07 67.22 37.24
C VAL A 260 -52.35 66.16 38.31
N GLN A 261 -51.87 66.41 39.52
CA GLN A 261 -52.16 65.61 40.69
C GLN A 261 -53.31 66.23 41.48
N SER A 262 -54.00 65.45 42.33
CA SER A 262 -55.09 65.98 43.13
C SER A 262 -55.18 65.34 44.51
N VAL A 263 -55.64 66.11 45.49
CA VAL A 263 -55.93 65.65 46.84
C VAL A 263 -57.27 66.23 47.29
N THR A 264 -58.14 65.38 47.84
CA THR A 264 -59.41 65.82 48.43
C THR A 264 -59.16 66.31 49.84
N LEU A 265 -59.65 67.51 50.17
CA LEU A 265 -59.51 68.13 51.47
C LEU A 265 -60.73 67.83 52.34
N THR A 266 -60.50 67.59 53.63
CA THR A 266 -61.58 67.34 54.59
C THR A 266 -62.05 68.67 55.20
N PRO A 267 -63.36 68.98 55.16
CA PRO A 267 -63.92 70.14 55.85
C PRO A 267 -63.66 70.10 57.37
N LYS A 268 -63.42 71.26 57.99
CA LYS A 268 -63.12 71.41 59.42
C LYS A 268 -64.11 72.35 60.09
N ASN A 269 -64.10 72.38 61.42
CA ASN A 269 -64.81 73.37 62.24
C ASN A 269 -66.31 73.50 61.93
N GLY A 270 -66.98 72.38 61.64
CA GLY A 270 -68.42 72.34 61.36
C GLY A 270 -68.82 72.71 59.93
N PHE A 271 -67.87 73.17 59.09
CA PHE A 271 -68.11 73.34 57.66
C PHE A 271 -68.42 72.00 56.99
N VAL A 272 -69.22 72.05 55.93
CA VAL A 272 -69.53 70.90 55.07
C VAL A 272 -69.15 71.20 53.63
N ALA A 273 -68.70 70.19 52.89
CA ALA A 273 -68.45 70.32 51.47
C ALA A 273 -69.77 70.26 50.70
N SER A 274 -70.30 71.42 50.30
CA SER A 274 -71.45 71.49 49.37
C SER A 274 -71.06 71.05 47.96
N GLN A 275 -69.77 71.22 47.60
CA GLN A 275 -69.10 70.54 46.51
C GLN A 275 -67.75 70.03 47.04
N PRO A 276 -67.25 68.86 46.60
CA PRO A 276 -65.98 68.30 47.09
C PRO A 276 -64.85 69.33 47.02
N VAL A 277 -64.18 69.55 48.15
CA VAL A 277 -63.04 70.46 48.21
C VAL A 277 -61.82 69.70 47.73
N VAL A 278 -61.26 70.09 46.59
CA VAL A 278 -60.13 69.40 45.96
C VAL A 278 -59.03 70.39 45.65
N ALA A 279 -57.82 70.10 46.09
CA ALA A 279 -56.62 70.79 45.66
C ALA A 279 -56.00 70.02 44.49
N ARG A 280 -56.00 70.63 43.30
CA ARG A 280 -55.25 70.14 42.14
C ARG A 280 -53.90 70.84 42.10
N TYR A 281 -52.83 70.10 41.79
CA TYR A 281 -51.49 70.66 41.79
C TYR A 281 -50.61 70.09 40.68
N ILE A 282 -49.71 70.95 40.16
CA ILE A 282 -48.82 70.66 39.02
C ILE A 282 -47.40 71.01 39.42
N LYS A 283 -46.43 70.13 39.14
CA LYS A 283 -45.01 70.36 39.45
C LYS A 283 -44.43 71.42 38.51
N PHE A 284 -43.75 72.41 39.08
CA PHE A 284 -42.98 73.44 38.38
C PHE A 284 -41.60 73.54 39.03
N GLY A 285 -40.60 72.88 38.46
CA GLY A 285 -39.30 72.71 39.10
C GLY A 285 -39.44 72.02 40.45
N ASN A 286 -38.99 72.67 41.53
CA ASN A 286 -39.10 72.18 42.91
C ASN A 286 -40.29 72.78 43.66
N ARG A 287 -41.33 73.26 42.96
CA ARG A 287 -42.54 73.86 43.55
C ARG A 287 -43.77 73.24 42.92
N PHE A 288 -44.94 73.52 43.49
CA PHE A 288 -46.23 73.21 42.88
C PHE A 288 -47.03 74.48 42.61
N LEU A 289 -47.67 74.55 41.45
CA LEU A 289 -48.83 75.42 41.23
C LEU A 289 -50.04 74.70 41.81
N VAL A 290 -50.74 75.33 42.74
CA VAL A 290 -51.90 74.76 43.44
C VAL A 290 -53.14 75.55 43.05
N ILE A 291 -54.20 74.82 42.71
CA ILE A 291 -55.53 75.34 42.40
C ILE A 291 -56.51 74.62 43.33
N VAL A 292 -57.14 75.36 44.23
CA VAL A 292 -58.21 74.83 45.07
C VAL A 292 -59.53 75.00 44.35
N SER A 293 -60.38 73.99 44.41
CA SER A 293 -61.74 74.04 43.90
C SER A 293 -62.71 73.49 44.93
N GLY A 294 -63.97 73.89 44.82
CA GLY A 294 -65.05 73.40 45.66
C GLY A 294 -65.80 74.49 46.41
N ILE A 295 -66.86 74.08 47.10
CA ILE A 295 -67.80 74.99 47.75
C ILE A 295 -68.04 74.48 49.16
N VAL A 296 -67.84 75.35 50.15
CA VAL A 296 -68.10 75.02 51.55
C VAL A 296 -69.36 75.74 52.03
N GLY A 297 -70.21 75.01 52.75
CA GLY A 297 -71.33 75.56 53.49
C GLY A 297 -71.02 75.58 54.99
N LYS A 298 -71.68 76.48 55.74
CA LYS A 298 -71.42 76.62 57.18
C LYS A 298 -71.66 75.36 57.99
N GLY A 299 -72.55 74.47 57.52
CA GLY A 299 -72.94 73.24 58.24
C GLY A 299 -73.39 73.53 59.66
N THR A 300 -72.71 72.93 60.63
CA THR A 300 -72.91 73.18 62.08
C THR A 300 -72.02 74.29 62.63
N GLY A 301 -71.14 74.87 61.81
CA GLY A 301 -70.24 75.97 62.17
C GLY A 301 -70.86 77.37 62.02
N SER A 302 -70.02 78.40 62.16
CA SER A 302 -70.41 79.82 62.19
C SER A 302 -70.39 80.52 60.82
N GLY A 303 -69.99 79.82 59.74
CA GLY A 303 -69.80 80.42 58.41
C GLY A 303 -68.52 81.24 58.25
N THR A 304 -67.67 81.30 59.29
CA THR A 304 -66.33 81.91 59.30
C THR A 304 -65.34 81.00 60.03
N GLY A 305 -64.03 81.23 59.85
CA GLY A 305 -62.96 80.40 60.41
C GLY A 305 -62.34 79.44 59.39
N ILE A 306 -61.46 78.54 59.87
CA ILE A 306 -60.74 77.59 59.02
C ILE A 306 -61.70 76.52 58.52
N CYS A 307 -61.96 76.50 57.21
CA CYS A 307 -62.87 75.54 56.59
C CYS A 307 -62.16 74.27 56.08
N ALA A 308 -60.88 74.34 55.74
CA ALA A 308 -60.04 73.19 55.35
C ALA A 308 -58.55 73.53 55.52
N THR A 309 -57.68 72.51 55.53
CA THR A 309 -56.21 72.66 55.55
C THR A 309 -55.61 71.80 54.44
N LEU A 310 -54.71 72.34 53.63
CA LEU A 310 -53.98 71.57 52.62
C LEU A 310 -52.83 70.76 53.24
N PRO A 311 -52.36 69.67 52.60
CA PRO A 311 -51.14 68.98 53.00
C PRO A 311 -49.94 69.92 53.11
N THR A 312 -49.01 69.60 54.02
CA THR A 312 -47.86 70.47 54.35
C THR A 312 -46.94 70.75 53.16
N PHE A 313 -46.78 69.79 52.24
CA PHE A 313 -46.00 69.99 51.01
C PHE A 313 -46.66 70.96 50.02
N LEU A 314 -47.94 71.32 50.24
CA LEU A 314 -48.65 72.34 49.47
C LEU A 314 -48.67 73.69 50.20
N ALA A 315 -47.83 73.92 51.22
CA ALA A 315 -47.79 75.21 51.92
C ALA A 315 -47.38 76.37 50.97
N PRO A 316 -48.09 77.52 51.02
CA PRO A 316 -47.81 78.63 50.12
C PRO A 316 -46.45 79.26 50.38
N ASP A 317 -45.82 79.76 49.31
CA ASP A 317 -44.64 80.62 49.45
C ASP A 317 -45.03 82.01 49.94
N THR A 318 -45.06 82.16 51.25
CA THR A 318 -45.41 83.40 51.93
C THR A 318 -44.88 83.41 53.36
N SER A 319 -44.62 84.60 53.88
CA SER A 319 -44.26 84.87 55.29
C SER A 319 -45.49 85.21 56.16
N TRP A 320 -46.63 85.51 55.53
CA TRP A 320 -47.89 85.86 56.20
C TRP A 320 -49.10 85.42 55.36
N ASN A 321 -50.33 85.63 55.82
CA ASN A 321 -51.53 85.18 55.09
C ASN A 321 -51.59 85.78 53.67
N LYS A 322 -51.91 84.97 52.66
CA LYS A 322 -52.30 85.45 51.32
C LYS A 322 -53.79 85.74 51.31
N LEU A 323 -54.19 86.86 50.72
CA LEU A 323 -55.58 87.32 50.73
C LEU A 323 -56.24 87.03 49.38
N TYR A 324 -57.44 86.47 49.43
CA TYR A 324 -58.27 86.18 48.27
C TYR A 324 -59.67 86.74 48.47
N SER A 325 -60.21 87.39 47.44
CA SER A 325 -61.65 87.63 47.34
C SER A 325 -62.30 86.40 46.72
N ALA A 326 -63.43 85.97 47.27
CA ALA A 326 -64.18 84.82 46.82
C ALA A 326 -65.67 85.16 46.66
N ALA A 327 -66.32 84.52 45.70
CA ALA A 327 -67.77 84.63 45.54
C ALA A 327 -68.50 83.73 46.55
N GLN A 328 -69.65 84.18 47.03
CA GLN A 328 -70.60 83.30 47.68
C GLN A 328 -71.67 82.84 46.68
N GLN A 329 -72.31 81.72 46.95
CA GLN A 329 -73.34 81.11 46.09
C GLN A 329 -74.68 81.89 46.18
N SER A 330 -74.67 83.14 45.70
CA SER A 330 -75.80 84.06 45.77
C SER A 330 -75.87 84.97 44.54
N THR A 331 -77.07 85.45 44.23
CA THR A 331 -77.31 86.46 43.18
C THR A 331 -76.99 87.89 43.64
N ALA A 332 -76.83 88.13 44.94
CA ALA A 332 -76.49 89.45 45.46
C ALA A 332 -74.96 89.65 45.46
N ALA A 333 -74.48 90.64 44.72
CA ALA A 333 -73.03 90.92 44.61
C ALA A 333 -72.37 91.36 45.93
N SER A 334 -73.17 91.79 46.93
CA SER A 334 -72.69 92.05 48.29
C SER A 334 -72.27 90.77 49.03
N ASN A 335 -72.72 89.59 48.57
CA ASN A 335 -72.34 88.30 49.13
C ASN A 335 -71.03 87.81 48.51
N GLN A 336 -69.94 88.39 49.00
CA GLN A 336 -68.57 87.98 48.73
C GLN A 336 -67.88 87.61 50.04
N ALA A 337 -66.74 86.95 49.94
CA ALA A 337 -65.94 86.53 51.08
C ALA A 337 -64.50 87.02 50.95
N ASN A 338 -63.90 87.37 52.07
CA ASN A 338 -62.46 87.53 52.20
C ASN A 338 -61.89 86.25 52.82
N ILE A 339 -60.93 85.63 52.14
CA ILE A 339 -60.30 84.38 52.56
C ILE A 339 -58.81 84.62 52.76
N TYR A 340 -58.30 84.17 53.91
CA TYR A 340 -56.88 84.11 54.21
C TYR A 340 -56.39 82.69 53.99
N LEU A 341 -55.36 82.53 53.16
CA LEU A 341 -54.58 81.31 53.08
C LEU A 341 -53.33 81.47 53.96
N SER A 342 -53.24 80.69 55.03
CA SER A 342 -52.16 80.81 56.01
C SER A 342 -50.84 80.21 55.55
N VAL A 343 -49.75 80.52 56.27
CA VAL A 343 -48.43 79.91 56.06
C VAL A 343 -48.43 78.39 56.27
N SER A 344 -49.38 77.88 57.06
CA SER A 344 -49.64 76.45 57.31
C SER A 344 -50.66 75.84 56.36
N ALA A 345 -51.04 76.58 55.30
CA ALA A 345 -52.01 76.15 54.29
C ALA A 345 -53.44 75.96 54.80
N ASP A 346 -53.82 76.67 55.87
CA ASP A 346 -55.20 76.74 56.32
C ASP A 346 -55.99 77.73 55.45
N ILE A 347 -57.15 77.29 54.96
CA ILE A 347 -58.12 78.12 54.25
C ILE A 347 -59.06 78.71 55.29
N ASN A 348 -58.85 79.98 55.64
CA ASN A 348 -59.58 80.68 56.68
C ASN A 348 -60.53 81.72 56.09
N ILE A 349 -61.84 81.50 56.22
CA ILE A 349 -62.87 82.45 55.79
C ILE A 349 -62.99 83.53 56.88
N VAL A 350 -62.43 84.71 56.63
CA VAL A 350 -62.31 85.77 57.65
C VAL A 350 -63.48 86.76 57.65
N GLY A 351 -64.18 86.88 56.52
CA GLY A 351 -65.37 87.72 56.41
C GLY A 351 -66.23 87.28 55.24
N VAL A 352 -67.55 87.40 55.39
CA VAL A 352 -68.57 87.03 54.39
C VAL A 352 -69.68 88.06 54.39
N GLY A 353 -70.33 88.26 53.24
CA GLY A 353 -71.54 89.08 53.14
C GLY A 353 -72.74 88.45 53.86
N SER A 354 -72.82 87.10 53.87
CA SER A 354 -73.79 86.35 54.68
C SER A 354 -73.24 85.00 55.13
N VAL A 355 -73.38 84.66 56.41
CA VAL A 355 -72.90 83.37 56.96
C VAL A 355 -73.75 82.18 56.52
N ASP A 356 -74.97 82.41 56.04
CA ASP A 356 -75.91 81.37 55.61
C ASP A 356 -75.78 81.04 54.11
N VAL A 357 -74.90 81.72 53.40
CA VAL A 357 -74.64 81.48 51.97
C VAL A 357 -73.30 80.76 51.83
N ASN A 358 -73.28 79.66 51.07
CA ASN A 358 -72.07 78.89 50.80
C ASN A 358 -70.97 79.75 50.14
N THR A 359 -69.71 79.44 50.40
CA THR A 359 -68.54 80.16 49.89
C THR A 359 -67.76 79.29 48.90
N GLY A 360 -67.50 79.81 47.70
CA GLY A 360 -66.67 79.14 46.70
C GLY A 360 -65.18 79.31 47.00
N LEU A 361 -64.39 78.28 46.68
CA LEU A 361 -62.94 78.26 46.89
C LEU A 361 -62.16 78.32 45.57
N ASP A 362 -62.85 78.35 44.44
CA ASP A 362 -62.27 78.19 43.09
C ASP A 362 -61.31 79.30 42.64
N GLY A 363 -61.29 80.44 43.37
CA GLY A 363 -60.37 81.55 43.12
C GLY A 363 -59.00 81.42 43.80
N ILE A 364 -58.78 80.39 44.63
CA ILE A 364 -57.54 80.23 45.39
C ILE A 364 -56.52 79.51 44.51
N ILE A 365 -55.59 80.28 43.96
CA ILE A 365 -54.45 79.80 43.16
C ILE A 365 -53.16 80.38 43.72
N TYR A 366 -52.13 79.54 43.90
CA TYR A 366 -50.83 79.98 44.42
C TYR A 366 -49.68 79.01 44.08
N LEU A 367 -48.44 79.48 44.29
CA LEU A 367 -47.22 78.67 44.25
C LEU A 367 -46.79 78.26 45.65
N THR A 368 -46.36 77.01 45.82
CA THR A 368 -45.79 76.53 47.08
C THR A 368 -44.39 77.09 47.34
N LYS A 369 -43.92 76.95 48.58
CA LYS A 369 -42.48 76.97 48.89
C LYS A 369 -41.75 75.89 48.09
N GLU A 370 -40.43 75.97 48.03
CA GLU A 370 -39.63 74.89 47.47
C GLU A 370 -39.81 73.61 48.31
N VAL A 371 -40.10 72.53 47.61
CA VAL A 371 -40.26 71.18 48.13
C VAL A 371 -39.31 70.30 47.37
N THR A 372 -38.35 69.69 48.08
CA THR A 372 -37.53 68.63 47.51
C THR A 372 -38.45 67.43 47.23
N THR A 373 -38.73 67.15 45.96
CA THR A 373 -39.75 66.17 45.51
C THR A 373 -39.23 65.20 44.48
#